data_AF-A0A534UNJ0-F1
#
_entry.id   AF-A0A534UNJ0-F1
#
_cell.length_a   1.000
_cell.length_b   1.000
_cell.length_c   1.000
_cell.angle_alpha   90.00
_cell.angle_beta   90.00
_cell.angle_gamma   90.00
#
_symmetry.space_group_name_H-M   'P 1'
#
loop_
_entity.id
_entity.type
_entity.pdbx_description
1 polymer ?
#
loop_
_entity_poly.entity_id
_entity_poly.type
_entity_poly.pdbx_seq_one_letter_code
_entity_poly.pdbx_strand_id
1 'polypeptide(L)'
;FLCYLGYAVAILLYAPLVCVRGDFQVADTRAIRTCRRVLLTGAFLTMLLDLVIDPLTVRGERWFLGRIYYYPQGGIHFGVQLSNYAGWFLVALATIAVFQRLERQAWSSVGVRHLRHGGLLEPLLYLGIVVFNLALTFWIGESLLGLLGCMLFAPVVLLVAGNAEIALHQRDFPASALVPEDAVRRRFA
;
A
#
# COMPACT_ATOMS: atom_id res chain seq x y z
N PHE A 1 -12.01 -1.53 -1.41
CA PHE A 1 -11.20 -1.52 -0.18
C PHE A 1 -9.70 -1.70 -0.47
N LEU A 2 -9.24 -2.79 -1.11
CA LEU A 2 -7.81 -3.00 -1.42
C LEU A 2 -7.17 -1.87 -2.24
N CYS A 3 -7.91 -1.31 -3.22
CA CYS A 3 -7.45 -0.14 -3.99
C CYS A 3 -7.22 1.09 -3.10
N TYR A 4 -8.05 1.27 -2.06
CA TYR A 4 -7.88 2.36 -1.10
C TYR A 4 -6.64 2.13 -0.23
N LEU A 5 -6.40 0.91 0.25
CA LEU A 5 -5.18 0.61 1.02
C LEU A 5 -3.91 0.82 0.20
N GLY A 6 -3.87 0.34 -1.06
CA GLY A 6 -2.75 0.58 -1.96
C GLY A 6 -2.53 2.07 -2.21
N TYR A 7 -3.60 2.83 -2.44
CA TYR A 7 -3.56 4.29 -2.56
C TYR A 7 -3.07 4.99 -1.28
N ALA A 8 -3.55 4.61 -0.11
CA ALA A 8 -3.18 5.21 1.17
C ALA A 8 -1.70 4.94 1.50
N VAL A 9 -1.21 3.72 1.30
CA VAL A 9 0.21 3.39 1.45
C VAL A 9 1.04 4.16 0.42
N ALA A 10 0.57 4.31 -0.82
CA ALA A 10 1.26 5.13 -1.81
C ALA A 10 1.36 6.60 -1.38
N ILE A 11 0.30 7.19 -0.83
CA ILE A 11 0.38 8.55 -0.25
C ILE A 11 1.42 8.57 0.86
N LEU A 12 1.39 7.60 1.77
CA LEU A 12 2.37 7.49 2.84
C LEU A 12 3.82 7.44 2.30
N LEU A 13 4.09 6.78 1.18
CA LEU A 13 5.44 6.74 0.61
C LEU A 13 5.92 8.08 0.04
N TYR A 14 5.01 9.00 -0.29
CA TYR A 14 5.33 10.28 -0.90
C TYR A 14 5.04 11.51 -0.02
N ALA A 15 4.29 11.35 1.07
CA ALA A 15 3.97 12.38 2.03
C ALA A 15 4.76 12.19 3.33
N PRO A 16 5.20 13.28 3.98
CA PRO A 16 5.87 13.18 5.26
C PRO A 16 4.91 12.69 6.35
N LEU A 17 5.39 11.76 7.17
CA LEU A 17 4.77 11.43 8.45
C LEU A 17 5.14 12.49 9.47
N VAL A 18 4.16 12.98 10.20
CA VAL A 18 4.35 13.97 11.27
C VAL A 18 3.90 13.33 12.58
N CYS A 19 4.75 13.39 13.60
CA CYS A 19 4.46 12.90 14.94
C CYS A 19 4.11 14.09 15.86
N VAL A 20 2.83 14.24 16.22
CA VAL A 20 2.36 15.32 17.11
C VAL A 20 1.77 14.69 18.36
N ARG A 21 2.38 14.95 19.53
CA ARG A 21 1.90 14.48 20.85
C ARG A 21 1.63 12.96 20.92
N GLY A 22 2.42 12.15 20.22
CA GLY A 22 2.27 10.69 20.16
C GLY A 22 1.25 10.20 19.13
N ASP A 23 0.65 11.10 18.33
CA ASP A 23 -0.16 10.74 17.18
C ASP A 23 0.64 10.85 15.88
N PHE A 24 0.48 9.88 14.99
CA PHE A 24 1.12 9.84 13.68
C PHE A 24 0.11 10.22 12.61
N GLN A 25 0.42 11.29 11.89
CA GLN A 25 -0.42 11.79 10.80
C GLN A 25 0.38 11.88 9.51
N VAL A 26 -0.26 11.48 8.42
CA VAL A 26 0.29 11.68 7.09
C VAL A 26 -0.05 13.10 6.67
N ALA A 27 0.96 13.97 6.59
CA ALA A 27 0.79 15.35 6.16
C ALA A 27 0.71 15.42 4.63
N ASP A 28 -0.37 14.86 4.09
CA ASP A 28 -0.62 14.87 2.67
C ASP A 28 -1.17 16.22 2.18
N THR A 29 -1.04 16.42 0.87
CA THR A 29 -1.57 17.59 0.20
C THR A 29 -2.41 17.13 -0.98
N ARG A 30 -3.36 17.96 -1.43
CA ARG A 30 -4.12 17.69 -2.66
C ARG A 30 -3.19 17.42 -3.86
N ALA A 31 -2.04 18.11 -3.92
CA ALA A 31 -1.05 17.88 -4.97
C ALA A 31 -0.48 16.46 -4.94
N ILE A 32 -0.11 15.95 -3.75
CA ILE A 32 0.38 14.57 -3.58
C ILE A 32 -0.73 13.57 -3.89
N ARG A 33 -1.91 13.74 -3.27
CA ARG A 33 -3.06 12.83 -3.42
C ARG A 33 -3.48 12.63 -4.89
N THR A 34 -3.37 13.69 -5.70
CA THR A 34 -3.82 13.68 -7.10
C THR A 34 -2.69 13.54 -8.13
N CYS A 35 -1.46 13.26 -7.67
CA CYS A 35 -0.33 13.10 -8.58
C CYS A 35 -0.28 11.72 -9.25
N ARG A 36 0.33 11.68 -10.43
CA ARG A 36 0.49 10.45 -11.22
C ARG A 36 1.36 9.39 -10.53
N ARG A 37 2.32 9.81 -9.70
CA ARG A 37 3.19 8.88 -8.95
C ARG A 37 2.38 8.09 -7.93
N VAL A 38 1.52 8.76 -7.15
CA VAL A 38 0.60 8.10 -6.21
C VAL A 38 -0.39 7.18 -6.94
N LEU A 39 -0.88 7.59 -8.11
CA LEU A 39 -1.76 6.74 -8.94
C LEU A 39 -1.07 5.41 -9.31
N LEU A 40 0.11 5.49 -9.92
CA LEU A 40 0.83 4.31 -10.40
C LEU A 40 1.30 3.42 -9.25
N THR A 41 1.89 4.03 -8.21
CA THR A 41 2.36 3.30 -7.03
C THR A 41 1.19 2.66 -6.28
N GLY A 42 0.06 3.36 -6.14
CA GLY A 42 -1.13 2.81 -5.48
C GLY A 42 -1.71 1.61 -6.22
N ALA A 43 -1.83 1.71 -7.55
CA ALA A 43 -2.28 0.60 -8.39
C ALA A 43 -1.32 -0.59 -8.33
N PHE A 44 -0.01 -0.32 -8.36
CA PHE A 44 1.03 -1.34 -8.23
C PHE A 44 0.97 -2.04 -6.87
N LEU A 45 0.85 -1.30 -5.77
CA LEU A 45 0.74 -1.87 -4.43
C LEU A 45 -0.53 -2.71 -4.27
N THR A 46 -1.65 -2.30 -4.85
CA THR A 46 -2.86 -3.14 -4.87
C THR A 46 -2.61 -4.46 -5.60
N MET A 47 -2.06 -4.42 -6.81
CA MET A 47 -1.70 -5.63 -7.55
C MET A 47 -0.65 -6.49 -6.81
N LEU A 48 0.28 -5.86 -6.09
CA LEU A 48 1.32 -6.54 -5.34
C LEU A 48 0.74 -7.40 -4.20
N LEU A 49 -0.39 -7.00 -3.60
CA LEU A 49 -1.12 -7.84 -2.64
C LEU A 49 -1.57 -9.15 -3.29
N ASP A 50 -2.09 -9.09 -4.51
CA ASP A 50 -2.63 -10.26 -5.21
C ASP A 50 -1.54 -11.28 -5.56
N LEU A 51 -0.28 -10.84 -5.71
CA LEU A 51 0.87 -11.74 -5.84
C LEU A 51 1.08 -12.64 -4.62
N VAL A 52 0.57 -12.27 -3.44
CA VAL A 52 0.61 -13.10 -2.23
C VAL A 52 -0.74 -13.76 -1.96
N ILE A 53 -1.84 -13.01 -2.12
CA ILE A 53 -3.20 -13.47 -1.81
C ILE A 53 -3.63 -14.57 -2.79
N ASP A 54 -3.55 -14.34 -4.10
CA ASP A 54 -4.17 -15.25 -5.06
C ASP A 54 -3.52 -16.64 -5.11
N PRO A 55 -2.18 -16.79 -5.09
CA PRO A 55 -1.55 -18.10 -5.00
C PRO A 55 -1.95 -18.90 -3.77
N LEU A 56 -2.18 -18.20 -2.65
CA LEU A 56 -2.70 -18.81 -1.43
C LEU A 56 -4.18 -19.19 -1.62
N THR A 57 -5.01 -18.33 -2.21
CA THR A 57 -6.43 -18.59 -2.45
C THR A 57 -6.66 -19.79 -3.37
N VAL A 58 -5.83 -19.98 -4.40
CA VAL A 58 -5.87 -21.19 -5.27
C VAL A 58 -5.65 -22.48 -4.46
N ARG A 59 -4.94 -22.39 -3.33
CA ARG A 59 -4.69 -23.50 -2.41
C ARG A 59 -5.72 -23.59 -1.29
N GLY A 60 -6.91 -22.99 -1.46
CA GLY A 60 -7.97 -23.00 -0.46
C GLY A 60 -8.40 -24.40 0.00
N GLU A 61 -8.13 -25.47 -0.75
CA GLU A 61 -8.34 -26.84 -0.25
C GLU A 61 -7.49 -27.18 0.98
N ARG A 62 -6.35 -26.50 1.17
CA ARG A 62 -5.42 -26.71 2.28
C ARG A 62 -5.66 -25.74 3.45
N TRP A 63 -6.52 -24.74 3.29
CA TRP A 63 -6.86 -23.79 4.36
C TRP A 63 -8.25 -23.18 4.13
N PHE A 64 -9.06 -23.11 5.19
CA PHE A 64 -10.38 -22.45 5.34
C PHE A 64 -11.36 -22.32 4.13
N LEU A 65 -10.95 -21.83 2.96
CA LEU A 65 -11.81 -21.50 1.81
C LEU A 65 -12.27 -22.67 0.93
N GLY A 66 -11.61 -23.83 0.97
CA GLY A 66 -11.92 -24.93 0.04
C GLY A 66 -11.61 -24.59 -1.43
N ARG A 67 -12.16 -25.34 -2.39
CA ARG A 67 -11.93 -25.14 -3.84
C ARG A 67 -12.92 -24.17 -4.49
N ILE A 68 -13.04 -22.96 -3.97
CA ILE A 68 -13.93 -21.94 -4.54
C ILE A 68 -13.30 -21.11 -5.66
N TYR A 69 -11.97 -21.20 -5.82
CA TYR A 69 -11.20 -20.40 -6.77
C TYR A 69 -10.08 -21.25 -7.37
N TYR A 70 -10.12 -21.45 -8.68
CA TYR A 70 -9.08 -22.17 -9.42
C TYR A 70 -9.06 -21.73 -10.89
N TYR A 71 -7.91 -21.89 -11.53
CA TYR A 71 -7.74 -21.66 -12.96
C TYR A 71 -7.72 -23.01 -13.69
N PRO A 72 -8.67 -23.30 -14.61
CA PRO A 72 -8.72 -24.59 -15.29
C PRO A 72 -7.45 -24.94 -16.07
N GLN A 73 -6.80 -23.93 -16.66
CA GLN A 73 -5.54 -24.09 -17.40
C GLN A 73 -4.30 -23.90 -16.49
N GLY A 74 -4.50 -23.66 -15.19
CA GLY A 74 -3.46 -23.21 -14.28
C GLY A 74 -2.90 -21.83 -14.66
N GLY A 75 -1.77 -21.50 -14.04
CA GLY A 75 -1.06 -20.26 -14.30
C GLY A 75 0.39 -20.34 -13.79
N ILE A 76 1.27 -19.56 -14.40
CA ILE A 76 2.72 -19.65 -14.19
C ILE A 76 3.09 -19.29 -12.75
N HIS A 77 2.39 -18.33 -12.14
CA HIS A 77 2.67 -17.91 -10.78
C HIS A 77 1.86 -18.76 -9.80
N PHE A 78 2.38 -19.94 -9.47
CA PHE A 78 1.81 -20.85 -8.47
C PHE A 78 0.33 -21.23 -8.71
N GLY A 79 -0.08 -21.34 -9.98
CA GLY A 79 -1.46 -21.65 -10.36
C GLY A 79 -2.31 -20.44 -10.75
N VAL A 80 -1.77 -19.21 -10.63
CA VAL A 80 -2.44 -17.96 -11.00
C VAL A 80 -1.90 -17.42 -12.33
N GLN A 81 -2.81 -16.94 -13.18
CA GLN A 81 -2.49 -16.37 -14.49
C GLN A 81 -1.99 -14.92 -14.36
N LEU A 82 -1.02 -14.53 -15.20
CA LEU A 82 -0.52 -13.16 -15.22
C LEU A 82 -1.58 -12.13 -15.64
N SER A 83 -2.56 -12.56 -16.44
CA SER A 83 -3.71 -11.74 -16.84
C SER A 83 -4.54 -11.25 -15.64
N ASN A 84 -4.61 -12.04 -14.57
CA ASN A 84 -5.31 -11.65 -13.35
C ASN A 84 -4.61 -10.48 -12.65
N TYR A 85 -3.29 -10.54 -12.50
CA TYR A 85 -2.51 -9.43 -11.94
C TYR A 85 -2.60 -8.18 -12.82
N ALA A 86 -2.49 -8.34 -14.14
CA ALA A 86 -2.70 -7.22 -15.07
C ALA A 86 -4.10 -6.62 -14.92
N GLY A 87 -5.12 -7.46 -14.79
CA GLY A 87 -6.50 -7.05 -14.55
C GLY A 87 -6.65 -6.25 -13.26
N TRP A 88 -6.10 -6.73 -12.14
CA TRP A 88 -6.13 -6.03 -10.87
C TRP A 88 -5.37 -4.71 -10.88
N PHE A 89 -4.22 -4.65 -11.55
CA PHE A 89 -3.51 -3.40 -11.78
C PHE A 89 -4.38 -2.40 -12.54
N LEU A 90 -5.02 -2.81 -13.64
CA LEU A 90 -5.89 -1.95 -14.43
C LEU A 90 -7.14 -1.49 -13.66
N VAL A 91 -7.77 -2.38 -12.89
CA VAL A 91 -8.92 -2.06 -12.04
C VAL A 91 -8.51 -1.06 -10.96
N ALA A 92 -7.37 -1.27 -10.29
CA ALA A 92 -6.86 -0.35 -9.30
C ALA A 92 -6.50 1.01 -9.92
N LEU A 93 -5.86 1.01 -11.09
CA LEU A 93 -5.53 2.22 -11.82
C LEU A 93 -6.78 3.03 -12.19
N ALA A 94 -7.80 2.38 -12.76
CA ALA A 94 -9.06 3.03 -13.11
C ALA A 94 -9.78 3.57 -11.86
N THR A 95 -9.87 2.76 -10.81
CA THR A 95 -10.53 3.13 -9.54
C THR A 95 -9.86 4.35 -8.91
N ILE A 96 -8.53 4.33 -8.77
CA ILE A 96 -7.78 5.43 -8.17
C ILE A 96 -7.81 6.67 -9.10
N ALA A 97 -7.76 6.51 -10.42
CA ALA A 97 -7.86 7.62 -11.36
C ALA A 97 -9.21 8.34 -11.26
N VAL A 98 -10.31 7.59 -11.16
CA VAL A 98 -11.65 8.14 -10.91
C VAL A 98 -11.69 8.86 -9.57
N PHE A 99 -11.15 8.24 -8.51
CA PHE A 99 -11.07 8.85 -7.19
C PHE A 99 -10.31 10.20 -7.21
N GLN A 100 -9.12 10.24 -7.83
CA GLN A 100 -8.35 11.48 -7.96
C GLN A 100 -9.05 12.52 -8.85
N ARG A 101 -9.81 12.10 -9.87
CA ARG A 101 -10.61 13.01 -10.71
C ARG A 101 -11.69 13.69 -9.86
N LEU A 102 -12.42 12.92 -9.06
CA LEU A 102 -13.46 13.43 -8.16
C LEU A 102 -12.86 14.35 -7.08
N GLU A 103 -11.72 13.98 -6.50
CA GLU A 103 -11.01 14.79 -5.51
C GLU A 103 -10.57 16.16 -6.07
N ARG A 104 -10.21 16.22 -7.37
CA ARG A 104 -9.91 17.49 -8.06
C ARG A 104 -11.15 18.35 -8.30
N GLN A 105 -12.32 17.75 -8.53
CA GLN A 105 -13.50 18.45 -9.03
C GLN A 105 -14.51 18.84 -7.95
N ALA A 106 -14.69 18.03 -6.91
CA ALA A 106 -15.92 18.06 -6.11
C ALA A 106 -15.71 18.20 -4.59
N TRP A 107 -14.50 17.95 -4.07
CA TRP A 107 -14.30 17.98 -2.62
C TRP A 107 -13.85 19.35 -2.15
N SER A 108 -14.56 19.91 -1.17
CA SER A 108 -14.25 21.20 -0.54
C SER A 108 -12.87 21.17 0.09
N SER A 109 -12.18 22.31 0.16
CA SER A 109 -10.91 22.53 0.88
C SER A 109 -11.01 22.42 2.40
N VAL A 110 -12.07 21.78 2.92
CA VAL A 110 -12.19 21.46 4.34
C VAL A 110 -11.06 20.47 4.62
N GLY A 111 -10.05 20.92 5.36
CA GLY A 111 -8.87 20.12 5.70
C GLY A 111 -9.26 18.74 6.19
N VAL A 112 -8.39 17.76 5.94
CA VAL A 112 -8.58 16.37 6.38
C VAL A 112 -8.91 16.40 7.88
N ARG A 113 -10.06 15.83 8.27
CA ARG A 113 -10.41 15.70 9.68
C ARG A 113 -9.32 14.88 10.37
N HIS A 114 -8.75 15.44 11.43
CA HIS A 114 -7.79 14.77 12.29
C HIS A 114 -8.42 13.49 12.86
N LEU A 115 -8.04 12.33 12.30
CA LEU A 115 -8.39 11.03 12.86
C LEU A 115 -7.21 10.55 13.70
N ARG A 116 -7.47 10.19 14.96
CA ARG A 116 -6.44 9.66 15.86
C ARG A 116 -5.84 8.38 15.25
N HIS A 117 -4.52 8.34 15.06
CA HIS A 117 -3.76 7.32 14.34
C HIS A 117 -4.08 7.20 12.84
N GLY A 118 -4.64 8.25 12.22
CA GLY A 118 -5.01 8.26 10.80
C GLY A 118 -3.84 8.11 9.83
N GLY A 119 -2.58 8.14 10.30
CA GLY A 119 -1.41 7.82 9.47
C GLY A 119 -0.89 6.39 9.62
N LEU A 120 -1.39 5.62 10.59
CA LEU A 120 -0.89 4.26 10.90
C LEU A 120 -1.91 3.16 10.61
N LEU A 121 -3.20 3.46 10.63
CA LEU A 121 -4.24 2.44 10.47
C LEU A 121 -4.16 1.75 9.10
N GLU A 122 -4.06 2.51 8.02
CA GLU A 122 -4.03 1.98 6.66
C GLU A 122 -2.77 1.17 6.37
N PRO A 123 -1.54 1.62 6.71
CA PRO A 123 -0.34 0.81 6.59
C PRO A 123 -0.37 -0.45 7.45
N LEU A 124 -0.86 -0.36 8.69
CA LEU A 124 -0.97 -1.53 9.57
C LEU A 124 -1.96 -2.55 9.02
N LEU A 125 -3.07 -2.09 8.43
CA LEU A 125 -4.06 -2.98 7.82
C LEU A 125 -3.52 -3.61 6.53
N TYR A 126 -2.83 -2.84 5.70
CA TYR A 126 -2.18 -3.34 4.49
C TYR A 126 -1.12 -4.41 4.83
N LEU A 127 -0.20 -4.10 5.76
CA LEU A 127 0.82 -5.06 6.20
C LEU A 127 0.21 -6.23 6.98
N GLY A 128 -0.87 -6.01 7.73
CA GLY A 128 -1.60 -7.05 8.44
C GLY A 128 -2.19 -8.08 7.48
N ILE A 129 -2.76 -7.65 6.35
CA ILE A 129 -3.20 -8.56 5.28
C ILE A 129 -2.03 -9.40 4.77
N VAL A 130 -0.89 -8.77 4.49
CA VAL A 130 0.30 -9.47 3.99
C VAL A 130 0.80 -10.50 5.00
N VAL A 131 1.02 -10.09 6.25
CA VAL A 131 1.51 -10.96 7.33
C VAL A 131 0.56 -12.13 7.55
N PHE A 132 -0.75 -11.89 7.56
CA PHE A 132 -1.76 -12.94 7.68
C PHE A 132 -1.66 -13.96 6.53
N ASN A 133 -1.61 -13.49 5.28
CA ASN A 133 -1.51 -14.39 4.13
C ASN A 133 -0.18 -15.16 4.10
N LEU A 134 0.94 -14.51 4.45
CA LEU A 134 2.24 -15.19 4.54
C LEU A 134 2.25 -16.23 5.65
N ALA A 135 1.70 -15.91 6.83
CA ALA A 135 1.60 -16.86 7.93
C ALA A 135 0.82 -18.12 7.52
N LEU A 136 -0.31 -17.94 6.83
CA LEU A 136 -1.08 -19.05 6.28
C LEU A 136 -0.31 -19.82 5.21
N THR A 137 0.42 -19.13 4.34
CA THR A 137 1.26 -19.73 3.30
C THR A 137 2.32 -20.66 3.90
N PHE A 138 3.00 -20.22 4.97
CA PHE A 138 3.94 -21.07 5.69
C PHE A 138 3.23 -22.20 6.45
N TRP A 139 2.05 -21.95 7.01
CA TRP A 139 1.27 -22.94 7.74
C TRP A 139 0.82 -24.12 6.85
N ILE A 140 0.43 -23.85 5.60
CA ILE A 140 0.07 -24.91 4.63
C ILE A 140 1.30 -25.59 3.97
N GLY A 141 2.51 -25.23 4.38
CA GLY A 141 3.76 -25.83 3.89
C GLY A 141 4.30 -25.27 2.57
N GLU A 142 3.78 -24.15 2.08
CA GLU A 142 4.20 -23.53 0.80
C GLU A 142 5.38 -22.56 1.00
N SER A 143 6.50 -23.08 1.53
CA SER A 143 7.65 -22.26 1.97
C SER A 143 8.27 -21.41 0.86
N LEU A 144 8.30 -21.90 -0.39
CA LEU A 144 8.83 -21.12 -1.52
C LEU A 144 7.94 -19.90 -1.83
N LEU A 145 6.63 -20.10 -1.89
CA LEU A 145 5.66 -19.01 -2.10
C LEU A 145 5.77 -18.00 -0.94
N GLY A 146 5.86 -18.48 0.29
CA GLY A 146 6.04 -17.63 1.47
C GLY A 146 7.33 -16.81 1.41
N LEU A 147 8.46 -17.42 1.05
CA LEU A 147 9.75 -16.74 0.94
C LEU A 147 9.74 -15.68 -0.17
N LEU A 148 9.19 -16.00 -1.35
CA LEU A 148 9.04 -15.04 -2.44
C LEU A 148 8.13 -13.88 -2.04
N GLY A 149 7.03 -14.17 -1.34
CA GLY A 149 6.16 -13.14 -0.79
C GLY A 149 6.88 -12.21 0.19
N CYS A 150 7.70 -12.76 1.10
CA CYS A 150 8.55 -11.96 1.99
C CYS A 150 9.53 -11.08 1.20
N MET A 151 10.19 -11.63 0.17
CA MET A 151 11.13 -10.89 -0.68
C MET A 151 10.45 -9.75 -1.44
N LEU A 152 9.24 -9.97 -1.96
CA LEU A 152 8.44 -8.97 -2.67
C LEU A 152 8.01 -7.80 -1.76
N PHE A 153 7.69 -8.09 -0.50
CA PHE A 153 7.21 -7.08 0.45
C PHE A 153 8.32 -6.42 1.29
N ALA A 154 9.52 -6.99 1.36
CA ALA A 154 10.64 -6.40 2.08
C ALA A 154 10.93 -4.95 1.67
N PRO A 155 10.99 -4.57 0.37
CA PRO A 155 11.18 -3.18 -0.03
C PRO A 155 10.06 -2.26 0.46
N VAL A 156 8.80 -2.72 0.44
CA VAL A 156 7.66 -1.93 0.92
C VAL A 156 7.77 -1.67 2.41
N VAL A 157 8.09 -2.70 3.19
CA VAL A 157 8.31 -2.58 4.65
C VAL A 157 9.45 -1.61 4.96
N LEU A 158 10.58 -1.73 4.25
CA LEU A 158 11.73 -0.84 4.43
C LEU A 158 11.40 0.62 4.09
N LEU A 159 10.64 0.87 3.03
CA LEU A 159 10.25 2.22 2.65
C LEU A 159 9.27 2.84 3.65
N VAL A 160 8.31 2.06 4.16
CA VAL A 160 7.37 2.51 5.19
C VAL A 160 8.11 2.78 6.51
N ALA A 161 9.00 1.87 6.93
CA ALA A 161 9.80 2.02 8.13
C ALA A 161 10.73 3.24 8.05
N GLY A 162 11.43 3.41 6.91
CA GLY A 162 12.29 4.56 6.69
C GLY A 162 11.54 5.90 6.76
N ASN A 163 10.30 5.96 6.25
CA ASN A 163 9.50 7.18 6.38
C ASN A 163 9.07 7.44 7.84
N ALA A 164 8.80 6.39 8.61
CA ALA A 164 8.52 6.51 10.04
C ALA A 164 9.77 6.93 10.84
N GLU A 165 10.95 6.42 10.51
CA GLU A 165 12.22 6.83 11.13
C GLU A 165 12.53 8.31 10.86
N ILE A 166 12.29 8.79 9.63
CA ILE A 166 12.42 10.22 9.29
C ILE A 166 11.49 11.07 10.17
N ALA A 167 10.24 10.62 10.37
CA ALA A 167 9.29 11.32 11.23
C ALA A 167 9.72 11.36 12.71
N LEU A 168 10.30 10.27 13.22
CA LEU A 168 10.87 10.21 14.57
C LEU A 168 12.10 11.12 14.69
N HIS A 169 12.99 11.14 13.71
CA HIS A 169 14.13 12.04 13.68
C HIS A 169 13.69 13.51 13.68
N GLN A 170 12.66 13.88 12.92
CA GLN A 170 12.10 15.24 12.92
C GLN A 170 11.52 15.64 14.29
N ARG A 171 10.91 14.68 15.01
CA ARG A 171 10.43 14.90 16.38
C ARG A 171 11.57 15.20 17.35
N ASP A 172 12.66 14.46 17.23
CA ASP A 172 13.79 14.56 18.16
C ASP A 172 14.73 15.74 17.81
N PHE A 173 14.84 16.11 16.53
CA PHE A 173 15.71 17.18 16.03
C PHE A 173 14.97 18.18 15.10
N PRO A 174 14.10 19.05 15.64
CA PRO A 174 13.26 19.96 14.85
C PRO A 174 14.04 21.03 14.07
N ALA A 175 15.28 21.34 14.49
CA ALA A 175 16.16 22.32 13.81
C ALA A 175 17.04 21.70 12.70
N SER A 176 16.87 20.41 12.38
CA SER A 176 17.72 19.75 11.38
C SER A 176 17.41 20.20 9.95
N ALA A 177 18.45 20.60 9.21
CA ALA A 177 18.36 21.09 7.81
C ALA A 177 17.99 20.01 6.77
N LEU A 178 17.81 18.76 7.19
CA LEU A 178 17.23 17.69 6.36
C LEU A 178 15.73 17.91 6.09
N VAL A 179 15.13 18.91 6.74
CA VAL A 179 13.76 19.39 6.50
C VAL A 179 13.81 20.50 5.45
N PRO A 180 13.44 20.24 4.19
CA PRO A 180 13.46 21.29 3.20
C PRO A 180 12.06 21.93 3.23
N GLU A 181 11.97 23.15 3.75
CA GLU A 181 10.80 24.02 3.51
C GLU A 181 10.48 24.13 1.99
N ASP A 182 11.49 23.87 1.14
CA ASP A 182 11.42 24.00 -0.32
C ASP A 182 11.21 22.68 -1.13
N ALA A 183 11.31 21.49 -0.53
CA ALA A 183 11.27 20.23 -1.31
C ALA A 183 9.86 19.83 -1.73
N VAL A 184 8.83 20.27 -1.00
CA VAL A 184 7.43 20.05 -1.37
C VAL A 184 7.09 20.77 -2.68
N ARG A 185 7.75 21.89 -3.00
CA ARG A 185 7.54 22.63 -4.26
C ARG A 185 8.27 22.03 -5.46
N ARG A 186 9.46 21.45 -5.29
CA ARG A 186 10.29 20.98 -6.42
C ARG A 186 10.09 19.52 -6.81
N ARG A 187 9.53 18.67 -5.93
CA ARG A 187 9.39 17.22 -6.18
C ARG A 187 8.14 16.83 -6.97
N PHE A 188 7.23 17.78 -7.21
CA PHE A 188 5.93 17.56 -7.85
C PHE A 188 5.61 18.55 -8.99
N ALA A 189 6.62 19.28 -9.50
CA ALA A 189 6.55 20.00 -10.77
C ALA A 189 6.81 19.04 -11.95
#